data_AF-A0A812TEG2-F1
#
_entry.id   AF-A0A812TEG2-F1
#
_cell.length_a   1.000
_cell.length_b   1.000
_cell.length_c   1.000
_cell.angle_alpha   90.00
_cell.angle_beta   90.00
_cell.angle_gamma   90.00
#
_symmetry.space_group_name_H-M   'P 1'
#
loop_
_entity.id
_entity.type
_entity.pdbx_description
1 polymer ?
#
loop_
_entity_poly.entity_id
_entity_poly.type
_entity_poly.pdbx_seq_one_letter_code
_entity_poly.pdbx_strand_id
1 'polypeptide(L)'
;MKSSNVFPTFHVAVASILGYLNYEYNMRKSYTLASELKFYKEVNVGQVKGQQLMDAGSVTFSKESGLDFGKAMGFRDGDTYCVAPITNGDANLLVYDFWAIGRERCVWRLSPDRHPEKFSRQEDLMSPDRL
;
A
#
# COMPACT_ATOMS: atom_id res chain seq x y z
N MET A 1 32.49 16.99 53.19
CA MET A 1 31.45 17.43 52.24
C MET A 1 31.60 16.64 50.95
N LYS A 2 30.80 15.57 50.75
CA LYS A 2 30.80 14.80 49.50
C LYS A 2 29.47 15.09 48.82
N SER A 3 29.46 16.14 47.99
CA SER A 3 28.33 16.43 47.11
C SER A 3 28.17 15.23 46.20
N SER A 4 27.10 14.49 46.47
CA SER A 4 26.82 13.17 45.94
C SER A 4 26.56 13.24 44.43
N ASN A 5 27.25 12.40 43.65
CA ASN A 5 27.02 12.15 42.21
C ASN A 5 25.62 11.56 41.88
N VAL A 6 24.64 11.74 42.77
CA VAL A 6 23.29 11.16 42.73
C VAL A 6 22.33 11.99 41.88
N PHE A 7 22.62 13.28 41.68
CA PHE A 7 21.78 14.17 40.87
C PHE A 7 21.76 13.81 39.36
N PRO A 8 22.90 13.55 38.68
CA PRO A 8 22.88 13.19 37.26
C PRO A 8 22.37 11.78 36.99
N THR A 9 22.50 10.84 37.95
CA THR A 9 22.11 9.45 37.74
C THR A 9 20.59 9.25 37.72
N PHE A 10 19.85 10.04 38.50
CA PHE A 10 18.38 10.00 38.50
C PHE A 10 17.80 10.42 37.13
N HIS A 11 18.33 11.48 36.53
CA HIS A 11 17.90 11.93 35.21
C HIS A 11 18.13 10.88 34.11
N VAL A 12 19.29 10.21 34.14
CA VAL A 12 19.60 9.14 33.19
C VAL A 12 18.63 7.96 33.35
N ALA A 13 18.31 7.58 34.59
CA ALA A 13 17.35 6.51 34.84
C ALA A 13 15.95 6.86 34.32
N VAL A 14 15.44 8.06 34.61
CA VAL A 14 14.11 8.51 34.15
C VAL A 14 14.05 8.61 32.62
N ALA A 15 15.08 9.18 31.99
CA ALA A 15 15.17 9.26 30.53
C ALA A 15 15.20 7.87 29.87
N SER A 16 15.91 6.92 30.47
CA SER A 16 16.00 5.54 29.93
C SER A 16 14.65 4.83 30.01
N ILE A 17 13.92 4.98 31.12
CA ILE A 17 12.60 4.38 31.29
C ILE A 17 11.58 5.00 30.32
N LEU A 18 11.52 6.34 30.23
CA LEU A 18 10.63 7.02 29.30
C LEU A 18 10.96 6.69 27.84
N GLY A 19 12.25 6.62 27.49
CA GLY A 19 12.71 6.19 26.17
C GLY A 19 12.28 4.76 25.84
N TYR A 20 12.41 3.84 26.79
CA TYR A 20 11.97 2.45 26.63
C TYR A 20 10.45 2.34 26.44
N LEU A 21 9.65 3.06 27.25
CA LEU A 21 8.20 3.08 27.10
C LEU A 21 7.79 3.65 25.74
N ASN A 22 8.40 4.75 25.30
CA ASN A 22 8.13 5.31 23.98
C ASN A 22 8.50 4.34 22.85
N TYR A 23 9.64 3.64 22.98
CA TYR A 23 10.04 2.62 22.01
C TYR A 23 9.00 1.50 21.95
N GLU A 24 8.59 0.94 23.10
CA GLU A 24 7.64 -0.17 23.17
C GLU A 24 6.24 0.19 22.65
N TYR A 25 5.72 1.37 23.02
CA TYR A 25 4.36 1.77 22.66
C TYR A 25 4.25 2.32 21.23
N ASN A 26 5.22 3.11 20.77
CA ASN A 26 5.11 3.82 19.49
C ASN A 26 5.97 3.20 18.39
N MET A 27 7.21 2.81 18.68
CA MET A 27 8.16 2.39 17.64
C MET A 27 8.09 0.90 17.35
N ARG A 28 8.08 0.05 18.38
CA ARG A 28 8.29 -1.39 18.26
C ARG A 28 7.31 -2.04 17.29
N LYS A 29 6.01 -1.74 17.43
CA LYS A 29 4.97 -2.31 16.55
C LYS A 29 5.22 -1.99 15.08
N SER A 30 5.53 -0.75 14.75
CA SER A 30 5.78 -0.32 13.37
C SER A 30 7.03 -0.96 12.78
N TYR A 31 8.11 -1.08 13.56
CA TYR A 31 9.34 -1.72 13.11
C TYR A 31 9.18 -3.23 12.94
N THR A 32 8.52 -3.91 13.87
CA THR A 32 8.24 -5.34 13.79
C THR A 32 7.43 -5.65 12.53
N LEU A 33 6.33 -4.92 12.30
CA LEU A 33 5.53 -5.08 11.08
C LEU A 33 6.36 -4.80 9.82
N ALA A 34 7.12 -3.71 9.79
CA ALA A 34 7.96 -3.37 8.63
C ALA A 34 9.05 -4.41 8.35
N SER A 35 9.55 -5.11 9.38
CA SER A 35 10.60 -6.13 9.24
C SER A 35 10.08 -7.54 8.92
N GLU A 36 8.83 -7.84 9.27
CA GLU A 36 8.23 -9.16 9.09
C GLU A 36 7.51 -9.31 7.75
N LEU A 37 7.08 -8.20 7.15
CA LEU A 37 6.37 -8.19 5.89
C LEU A 37 7.30 -8.48 4.70
N LYS A 38 6.87 -9.39 3.82
CA LYS A 38 7.63 -9.78 2.63
C LYS A 38 7.33 -8.93 1.42
N PHE A 39 8.32 -8.80 0.53
CA PHE A 39 8.19 -8.16 -0.76
C PHE A 39 8.12 -9.22 -1.85
N TYR A 40 6.98 -9.32 -2.53
CA TYR A 40 6.80 -10.26 -3.64
C TYR A 40 6.89 -9.52 -4.96
N LYS A 41 7.78 -9.98 -5.85
CA LYS A 41 7.99 -9.40 -7.19
C LYS A 41 7.50 -10.35 -8.27
N GLU A 42 7.03 -9.77 -9.37
CA GLU A 42 6.55 -10.46 -10.56
C GLU A 42 5.47 -11.50 -10.28
N VAL A 43 4.54 -11.17 -9.37
CA VAL A 43 3.44 -12.05 -9.02
C VAL A 43 2.50 -12.21 -10.22
N ASN A 44 2.30 -13.47 -10.62
CA ASN A 44 1.34 -13.85 -11.65
C ASN A 44 -0.03 -14.13 -11.03
N VAL A 45 -1.03 -13.32 -11.41
CA VAL A 45 -2.38 -13.31 -10.83
C VAL A 45 -3.19 -14.60 -11.09
N GLY A 46 -2.82 -15.37 -12.13
CA GLY A 46 -3.47 -16.64 -12.46
C GLY A 46 -2.88 -17.85 -11.74
N GLN A 47 -1.69 -17.71 -11.16
CA GLN A 47 -0.98 -18.80 -10.47
C GLN A 47 -0.97 -18.62 -8.95
N VAL A 48 -0.87 -17.38 -8.49
CA VAL A 48 -0.77 -17.04 -7.07
C VAL A 48 -2.12 -16.60 -6.54
N LYS A 49 -2.55 -17.22 -5.45
CA LYS A 49 -3.79 -16.85 -4.75
C LYS A 49 -3.54 -15.76 -3.73
N GLY A 50 -4.54 -14.93 -3.46
CA GLY A 50 -4.47 -13.89 -2.42
C GLY A 50 -4.07 -14.45 -1.04
N GLN A 51 -4.53 -15.66 -0.72
CA GLN A 51 -4.19 -16.37 0.52
C GLN A 51 -2.69 -16.63 0.71
N GLN A 52 -1.92 -16.73 -0.38
CA GLN A 52 -0.48 -16.96 -0.31
C GLN A 52 0.31 -15.68 -0.04
N LEU A 53 -0.32 -14.51 -0.15
CA LEU A 53 0.29 -13.19 0.01
C LEU A 53 -0.20 -12.49 1.28
N MET A 54 -0.72 -13.24 2.25
CA MET A 54 -1.21 -12.69 3.53
C MET A 54 -0.09 -12.09 4.40
N ASP A 55 1.17 -12.46 4.15
CA ASP A 55 2.36 -11.89 4.82
C ASP A 55 3.07 -10.81 3.96
N ALA A 56 2.45 -10.38 2.86
CA ALA A 56 3.04 -9.42 1.95
C ALA A 56 2.89 -7.98 2.46
N GLY A 57 4.00 -7.24 2.55
CA GLY A 57 3.98 -5.78 2.78
C GLY A 57 3.84 -5.00 1.49
N SER A 58 4.36 -5.53 0.40
CA SER A 58 4.21 -4.96 -0.93
C SER A 58 4.27 -6.06 -1.98
N VAL A 59 3.37 -5.95 -2.95
CA VAL A 59 3.26 -6.88 -4.07
C VAL A 59 3.47 -6.10 -5.36
N THR A 60 4.42 -6.54 -6.17
CA THR A 60 4.63 -6.05 -7.53
C THR A 60 4.19 -7.14 -8.49
N PHE A 61 3.15 -6.84 -9.27
CA PHE A 61 2.63 -7.78 -10.27
C PHE A 61 3.55 -7.85 -11.50
N SER A 62 3.47 -8.95 -12.24
CA SER A 62 4.23 -9.12 -13.49
C SER A 62 3.80 -8.10 -14.56
N LYS A 63 4.63 -7.85 -15.58
CA LYS A 63 4.28 -6.94 -16.68
C LYS A 63 3.09 -7.40 -17.52
N GLU A 64 2.77 -8.69 -17.46
CA GLU A 64 1.61 -9.28 -18.13
C GLU A 64 0.30 -8.99 -17.38
N SER A 65 0.40 -8.56 -16.11
CA SER A 65 -0.75 -8.15 -15.35
C SER A 65 -1.26 -6.78 -15.80
N GLY A 66 -2.57 -6.68 -15.97
CA GLY A 66 -3.28 -5.49 -16.38
C GLY A 66 -4.59 -5.36 -15.63
N LEU A 67 -5.26 -4.22 -15.82
CA LEU A 67 -6.60 -4.00 -15.29
C LEU A 67 -7.63 -4.35 -16.36
N ASP A 68 -8.56 -5.24 -16.02
CA ASP A 68 -9.70 -5.53 -16.89
C ASP A 68 -10.81 -4.51 -16.59
N PHE A 69 -10.84 -3.45 -17.41
CA PHE A 69 -11.87 -2.42 -17.32
C PHE A 69 -13.25 -2.87 -17.80
N GLY A 70 -13.35 -3.99 -18.54
CA GLY A 70 -14.61 -4.58 -18.96
C GLY A 70 -15.41 -5.14 -17.77
N LYS A 71 -14.71 -5.55 -16.71
CA LYS A 71 -15.29 -6.05 -15.45
C LYS A 71 -15.28 -5.02 -14.32
N ALA A 72 -15.00 -3.75 -14.62
CA ALA A 72 -14.92 -2.72 -13.61
C ALA A 72 -16.32 -2.30 -13.08
N MET A 73 -16.42 -2.15 -11.77
CA MET A 73 -17.65 -1.78 -11.05
C MET A 73 -17.46 -0.43 -10.35
N GLY A 74 -18.52 0.37 -10.29
CA GLY A 74 -18.53 1.64 -9.59
C GLY A 74 -19.56 1.62 -8.48
N PHE A 75 -19.19 2.06 -7.28
CA PHE A 75 -20.07 2.23 -6.13
C PHE A 75 -20.07 3.69 -5.68
N ARG A 76 -21.23 4.24 -5.32
CA ARG A 76 -21.37 5.64 -4.90
C ARG A 76 -22.03 5.69 -3.54
N ASP A 77 -21.31 6.23 -2.57
CA ASP A 77 -21.80 6.55 -1.23
C ASP A 77 -21.04 7.79 -0.73
N GLY A 78 -21.63 8.96 -0.95
CA GLY A 78 -20.93 10.25 -0.90
C GLY A 78 -19.98 10.42 -2.09
N ASP A 79 -18.82 9.78 -2.03
CA ASP A 79 -17.79 9.76 -3.07
C ASP A 79 -18.02 8.62 -4.07
N THR A 80 -17.51 8.76 -5.29
CA THR A 80 -17.54 7.68 -6.30
C THR A 80 -16.30 6.80 -6.15
N TYR A 81 -16.51 5.54 -5.79
CA TYR A 81 -15.50 4.49 -5.72
C TYR A 81 -15.54 3.62 -6.95
N CYS A 82 -14.35 3.29 -7.41
CA CYS A 82 -14.10 2.74 -8.71
C CYS A 82 -13.24 1.50 -8.50
N VAL A 83 -13.77 0.29 -8.75
CA VAL A 83 -13.03 -0.97 -8.57
C VAL A 83 -12.86 -1.72 -9.90
N ALA A 84 -11.64 -2.20 -10.17
CA ALA A 84 -11.33 -3.01 -11.35
C ALA A 84 -10.46 -4.22 -10.95
N PRO A 85 -10.76 -5.43 -11.43
CA PRO A 85 -9.95 -6.60 -11.13
C PRO A 85 -8.61 -6.54 -11.88
N ILE A 86 -7.56 -7.07 -11.25
CA ILE A 86 -6.24 -7.24 -11.86
C ILE A 86 -6.21 -8.64 -12.49
N THR A 87 -5.84 -8.71 -13.77
CA THR A 87 -5.85 -9.94 -14.59
C THR A 87 -4.52 -10.05 -15.35
N ASN A 88 -4.17 -11.21 -15.90
CA ASN A 88 -3.06 -11.29 -16.86
C ASN A 88 -3.61 -11.13 -18.28
N GLY A 89 -3.56 -9.92 -18.84
CA GLY A 89 -4.21 -9.60 -20.12
C GLY A 89 -5.71 -9.94 -20.14
N ASP A 90 -6.20 -10.46 -21.26
CA ASP A 90 -7.60 -10.87 -21.47
C ASP A 90 -7.95 -12.24 -20.85
N ALA A 91 -7.08 -12.79 -20.00
CA ALA A 91 -7.31 -14.09 -19.39
C ALA A 91 -8.54 -14.06 -18.46
N ASN A 92 -9.53 -14.90 -18.77
CA ASN A 92 -10.68 -15.12 -17.91
C ASN A 92 -10.28 -16.02 -16.74
N LEU A 93 -10.04 -15.40 -15.58
CA LEU A 93 -9.68 -16.11 -14.35
C LEU A 93 -10.94 -16.73 -13.73
N LEU A 94 -10.81 -17.96 -13.22
CA LEU A 94 -11.88 -18.63 -12.47
C LEU A 94 -12.20 -17.91 -11.14
N VAL A 95 -11.20 -17.26 -10.54
CA VAL A 95 -11.31 -16.52 -9.28
C VAL A 95 -10.50 -15.24 -9.38
N TYR A 96 -11.08 -14.12 -8.94
CA TYR A 96 -10.47 -12.80 -8.92
C TYR A 96 -10.11 -12.39 -7.50
N ASP A 97 -8.86 -12.61 -7.09
CA ASP A 97 -8.39 -12.30 -5.73
C ASP A 97 -7.89 -10.85 -5.58
N PHE A 98 -7.50 -10.19 -6.68
CA PHE A 98 -6.83 -8.89 -6.65
C PHE A 98 -7.64 -7.81 -7.36
N TRP A 99 -7.82 -6.67 -6.70
CA TRP A 99 -8.66 -5.57 -7.16
C TRP A 99 -7.95 -4.24 -6.93
N ALA A 100 -7.91 -3.39 -7.95
CA ALA A 100 -7.48 -2.00 -7.82
C ALA A 100 -8.69 -1.11 -7.51
N ILE A 101 -8.51 -0.18 -6.57
CA ILE A 101 -9.54 0.75 -6.13
C ILE A 101 -9.07 2.19 -6.34
N GLY A 102 -9.89 3.00 -6.98
CA GLY A 102 -9.70 4.44 -7.15
C GLY A 102 -10.91 5.24 -6.66
N ARG A 103 -10.71 6.54 -6.44
CA ARG A 103 -11.78 7.50 -6.14
C ARG A 103 -11.91 8.52 -7.27
N GLU A 104 -13.08 9.15 -7.34
CA GLU A 104 -13.37 10.42 -8.04
C GLU A 104 -13.41 10.41 -9.58
N ARG A 105 -12.86 9.44 -10.32
CA ARG A 105 -13.11 9.30 -11.77
C ARG A 105 -13.03 7.84 -12.24
N CYS A 106 -14.18 7.21 -12.42
CA CYS A 106 -14.28 5.91 -13.12
C CYS A 106 -14.12 6.17 -14.63
N VAL A 107 -12.89 6.29 -15.13
CA VAL A 107 -12.61 6.69 -16.53
C VAL A 107 -12.95 5.58 -17.55
N TRP A 108 -13.30 4.37 -17.11
CA TRP A 108 -13.58 3.23 -17.99
C TRP A 108 -14.95 3.27 -18.68
N ARG A 109 -15.88 4.13 -18.23
CA ARG A 109 -17.21 4.29 -18.88
C ARG A 109 -17.26 5.39 -19.93
N LEU A 110 -16.14 6.02 -20.27
CA LEU A 110 -16.09 7.03 -21.34
C LEU A 110 -15.10 6.61 -22.43
N SER A 111 -15.69 6.22 -23.56
CA SER A 111 -15.12 5.98 -24.91
C SER A 111 -14.29 4.69 -25.12
N PRO A 112 -14.69 3.83 -26.08
CA PRO A 112 -13.89 2.67 -26.54
C PRO A 112 -12.62 3.06 -27.32
N ASP A 113 -12.31 4.36 -27.47
CA ASP A 113 -11.30 4.86 -28.40
C ASP A 113 -10.07 5.51 -27.73
N ARG A 114 -9.86 5.34 -26.41
CA ARG A 114 -8.60 5.79 -25.79
C ARG A 114 -7.70 4.61 -25.44
N HIS A 115 -6.71 4.42 -26.31
CA HIS A 115 -5.52 3.61 -26.06
C HIS A 115 -4.93 3.90 -24.67
N PRO A 116 -4.60 2.88 -23.87
CA PRO A 116 -3.95 3.05 -22.58
C PRO A 116 -2.44 3.27 -22.80
N GLU A 117 -2.06 4.43 -23.33
CA GLU A 117 -0.70 4.92 -23.06
C GLU A 117 -0.73 5.74 -21.78
N LYS A 118 0.14 5.35 -20.85
CA LYS A 118 0.45 5.98 -19.56
C LYS A 118 -0.34 5.44 -18.37
N PHE A 119 0.08 4.25 -17.93
CA PHE A 119 0.37 4.04 -16.53
C PHE A 119 1.47 5.04 -16.13
N SER A 120 1.06 6.26 -15.73
CA SER A 120 1.99 7.35 -15.40
C SER A 120 2.87 6.93 -14.23
N ARG A 121 4.18 6.96 -14.49
CA ARG A 121 5.24 6.90 -13.50
C ARG A 121 5.04 7.97 -12.42
N GLN A 122 5.64 7.70 -11.26
CA GLN A 122 5.74 8.48 -10.02
C GLN A 122 6.11 9.98 -10.14
N GLU A 123 6.23 10.56 -11.35
CA GLU A 123 6.74 11.91 -11.62
C GLU A 123 5.62 12.99 -11.62
N ASP A 124 4.33 12.62 -11.64
CA ASP A 124 3.22 13.58 -11.79
C ASP A 124 2.61 14.13 -10.48
N LEU A 125 3.12 13.73 -9.30
CA LEU A 125 2.57 14.16 -7.99
C LEU A 125 3.05 15.55 -7.51
N MET A 126 3.87 16.26 -8.28
CA MET A 126 4.39 17.58 -7.90
C MET A 126 4.15 18.63 -9.00
N SER A 127 2.89 18.98 -9.25
CA SER A 127 2.55 20.20 -9.97
C SER A 127 1.72 21.12 -9.05
N PRO A 128 2.24 22.31 -8.69
CA PRO A 128 1.66 23.21 -7.70
C PRO A 128 0.55 24.15 -8.24
N ASP A 129 0.00 23.91 -9.42
CA ASP A 129 -0.97 24.83 -10.03
C ASP A 129 -2.41 24.29 -9.97
N ARG A 130 -2.97 24.25 -8.75
CA ARG A 130 -4.43 24.24 -8.54
C ARG A 130 -4.79 25.13 -7.35
N LEU A 131 -4.65 26.44 -7.56
CA LEU A 131 -5.48 27.50 -6.98
C LEU A 131 -6.25 28.17 -8.11
#